data_AF-A0A9C8ZKP9-F1
#
_entry.id   AF-A0A9C8ZKP9-F1
#
_cell.length_a   1.000
_cell.length_b   1.000
_cell.length_c   1.000
_cell.angle_alpha   90.00
_cell.angle_beta   90.00
_cell.angle_gamma   90.00
#
_symmetry.space_group_name_H-M   'P 1'
#
loop_
_entity.id
_entity.type
_entity.pdbx_description
1 polymer ?
#
loop_
_entity_poly.entity_id
_entity_poly.type
_entity_poly.pdbx_seq_one_letter_code
_entity_poly.pdbx_strand_id
1 'polypeptide(L)' 'MKKASTTVLGVDIGGTFTDFVLIEEGRISVHKRLTTPSDPSIALLAGVDFLGLDVQADVVHGSTIATNALLERRGA' A
#
# COMPACT_ATOMS: atom_id res chain seq x y z
N MET A 1 -7.84 -21.44 22.70
CA MET A 1 -8.12 -20.83 21.37
C MET A 1 -7.01 -19.82 21.09
N LYS A 2 -6.20 -20.00 20.02
CA LYS A 2 -5.24 -18.97 19.62
C LYS A 2 -6.05 -17.77 19.11
N LYS A 3 -5.82 -16.58 19.66
CA LYS A 3 -6.37 -15.34 19.12
C LYS A 3 -5.86 -15.25 17.68
N ALA A 4 -6.73 -15.06 16.69
CA ALA A 4 -6.27 -14.81 15.34
C ALA A 4 -5.30 -13.61 15.40
N SER A 5 -4.06 -13.80 14.96
CA SER A 5 -3.13 -12.69 14.82
C SER A 5 -3.70 -11.79 13.72
N THR A 6 -4.05 -10.56 14.08
CA THR A 6 -4.56 -9.59 13.10
C THR A 6 -3.36 -9.04 12.34
N THR A 7 -3.24 -9.44 11.08
CA THR A 7 -2.26 -8.87 10.14
C THR A 7 -2.91 -7.70 9.42
N VAL A 8 -2.29 -6.52 9.50
CA VAL A 8 -2.80 -5.28 8.88
C VAL A 8 -1.76 -4.74 7.91
N LEU A 9 -2.17 -4.44 6.68
CA LEU A 9 -1.36 -3.76 5.69
C LEU A 9 -1.92 -2.35 5.43
N GLY A 10 -1.18 -1.34 5.84
CA GLY A 10 -1.37 0.04 5.39
C GLY A 10 -0.63 0.31 4.09
N VAL A 11 -1.30 0.93 3.12
CA VAL A 11 -0.71 1.37 1.85
C VAL A 11 -1.09 2.81 1.58
N ASP A 12 -0.14 3.65 1.18
CA ASP A 12 -0.39 4.98 0.62
C ASP A 12 0.23 5.11 -0.78
N ILE A 13 -0.61 5.28 -1.79
CA ILE A 13 -0.18 5.46 -3.18
C ILE A 13 -0.09 6.96 -3.51
N GLY A 14 1.14 7.46 -3.56
CA GLY A 14 1.48 8.81 -4.03
C GLY A 14 1.86 8.88 -5.51
N GLY A 15 2.12 10.09 -6.00
CA GLY A 15 2.58 10.31 -7.39
C GLY A 15 4.02 9.83 -7.66
N THR A 16 4.88 9.85 -6.64
CA THR A 16 6.29 9.44 -6.75
C THR A 16 6.57 8.13 -6.07
N PHE A 17 6.06 7.96 -4.85
CA PHE A 17 6.29 6.77 -4.04
C PHE A 17 4.98 6.13 -3.61
N THR A 18 5.02 4.82 -3.48
CA THR A 18 4.03 4.01 -2.78
C THR A 18 4.66 3.53 -1.48
N ASP A 19 4.01 3.83 -0.37
CA ASP A 19 4.44 3.54 0.99
C ASP A 19 3.64 2.38 1.57
N PHE A 20 4.32 1.48 2.28
CA PHE A 20 3.72 0.28 2.88
C PHE A 20 4.11 0.18 4.35
N VAL A 21 3.14 -0.18 5.18
CA VAL A 21 3.31 -0.51 6.60
C VAL A 21 2.59 -1.81 6.89
N LEU A 22 3.35 -2.86 7.19
CA LEU A 22 2.82 -4.16 7.59
C LEU A 22 2.95 -4.31 9.10
N ILE A 23 1.84 -4.60 9.77
CA ILE A 23 1.79 -4.92 11.19
C ILE A 23 1.36 -6.38 11.33
N GLU A 24 2.23 -7.22 11.88
CA GLU A 24 1.98 -8.64 12.10
C GLU A 24 2.58 -9.08 13.44
N GLU A 25 1.77 -9.70 14.30
CA GLU A 25 2.21 -10.21 15.62
C GLU A 25 2.97 -9.17 16.48
N GLY A 26 2.57 -7.89 16.35
CA GLY A 26 3.22 -6.77 17.06
C GLY A 26 4.55 -6.30 16.45
N ARG A 27 4.98 -6.90 15.33
CA ARG A 27 6.13 -6.44 14.53
C ARG A 27 5.66 -5.49 13.45
N ILE A 28 6.48 -4.48 13.15
CA ILE A 28 6.23 -3.51 12.09
C ILE A 28 7.32 -3.68 11.02
N SER A 29 6.89 -3.86 9.79
CA SER A 29 7.75 -3.83 8.60
C SER A 29 7.33 -2.67 7.72
N VAL A 30 8.30 -1.94 7.19
CA VAL A 30 8.04 -0.79 6.30
C VAL A 30 8.73 -1.00 4.97
N HIS A 31 8.06 -0.61 3.90
CA HIS A 31 8.62 -0.64 2.56
C HIS A 31 8.20 0.63 1.81
N LYS A 32 9.12 1.17 1.00
CA LYS A 32 8.87 2.31 0.12
C LYS A 32 9.36 1.93 -1.26
N ARG A 33 8.52 2.19 -2.26
CA ARG A 33 8.83 1.90 -3.66
C ARG A 33 8.43 3.09 -4.53
N LEU A 34 9.11 3.26 -5.67
CA LEU A 34 8.63 4.16 -6.71
C LEU A 34 7.23 3.73 -7.18
N THR A 35 6.30 4.68 -7.25
CA THR A 35 5.00 4.48 -7.90
C THR A 35 5.23 4.25 -9.38
N THR A 36 4.40 3.41 -9.99
CA THR A 36 4.31 3.30 -11.44
C THR A 36 3.13 4.17 -11.90
N PRO A 37 3.34 5.41 -12.37
CA PRO A 37 2.23 6.37 -12.52
C PRO A 37 1.21 5.96 -13.59
N SER A 38 1.65 5.22 -14.61
CA SER A 38 0.78 4.68 -15.65
C SER A 38 -0.13 3.55 -15.15
N ASP A 39 0.30 2.83 -14.11
CA ASP A 39 -0.47 1.76 -13.47
C ASP A 39 0.04 1.55 -12.03
N PRO A 40 -0.56 2.23 -11.04
CA PRO A 40 -0.14 2.14 -9.65
C PRO A 40 -0.28 0.72 -9.06
N SER A 41 -1.14 -0.13 -9.62
CA SER A 41 -1.34 -1.51 -9.15
C SER A 41 -0.06 -2.35 -9.29
N ILE A 42 0.81 -2.03 -10.24
CA ILE A 42 2.11 -2.71 -10.40
C ILE A 42 3.01 -2.45 -9.19
N ALA A 43 3.12 -1.19 -8.75
CA ALA A 43 3.93 -0.84 -7.60
C ALA A 43 3.36 -1.45 -6.30
N LEU A 44 2.02 -1.45 -6.17
CA LEU A 44 1.30 -2.08 -5.07
C LEU A 44 1.61 -3.57 -4.95
N LEU A 45 1.32 -4.36 -6.00
CA LEU A 45 1.48 -5.81 -5.99
C LEU A 45 2.93 -6.21 -5.72
N ALA A 46 3.87 -5.56 -6.40
CA ALA A 46 5.27 -5.87 -6.23
C ALA A 46 5.84 -5.44 -4.86
N GLY A 47 5.18 -4.52 -4.14
CA GLY A 47 5.49 -4.19 -2.75
C GLY A 47 4.89 -5.19 -1.76
N VAL A 48 3.68 -5.69 -2.03
CA VAL A 48 3.05 -6.78 -1.26
C VAL A 48 3.90 -8.05 -1.35
N ASP A 49 4.34 -8.42 -2.55
CA ASP A 49 5.25 -9.56 -2.78
C ASP A 49 6.57 -9.39 -2.02
N PHE A 50 7.15 -8.18 -2.02
CA PHE A 50 8.39 -7.90 -1.29
C PHE A 50 8.24 -8.10 0.22
N LEU A 51 7.08 -7.78 0.77
CA LEU A 51 6.78 -7.95 2.20
C LEU A 51 6.48 -9.41 2.57
N GLY A 52 6.39 -10.33 1.60
CA GLY A 52 6.13 -11.75 1.84
C GLY A 52 4.74 -12.01 2.44
N LEU A 53 3.76 -11.17 2.09
CA LEU A 53 2.41 -11.25 2.65
C LEU A 53 1.62 -12.40 2.01
N ASP A 54 1.73 -13.60 2.58
CA ASP A 54 1.07 -14.83 2.10
C ASP A 54 -0.32 -15.09 2.73
N VAL A 55 -0.78 -14.23 3.65
CA VAL A 55 -1.99 -14.43 4.47
C VAL A 55 -3.09 -13.41 4.17
N GLN A 56 -4.33 -13.73 4.55
CA GLN A 56 -5.43 -12.76 4.59
C GLN A 56 -5.09 -11.63 5.58
N ALA A 57 -4.89 -10.42 5.06
CA ALA A 57 -4.64 -9.22 5.85
C ALA A 57 -5.80 -8.22 5.69
N ASP A 58 -6.09 -7.47 6.74
CA ASP A 58 -6.92 -6.27 6.63
C ASP A 58 -6.10 -5.19 5.92
N VAL A 59 -6.62 -4.65 4.82
CA VAL A 59 -5.92 -3.64 4.02
C VAL A 59 -6.53 -2.27 4.24
N VAL A 60 -5.70 -1.31 4.64
CA VAL A 60 -6.05 0.12 4.69
C VAL A 60 -5.33 0.80 3.55
N HIS A 61 -6.07 1.24 2.54
CA HIS A 61 -5.53 1.84 1.33
C HIS A 61 -5.85 3.34 1.26
N GLY A 62 -4.80 4.15 1.23
CA GLY A 62 -4.83 5.58 0.92
C GLY A 62 -4.24 5.84 -0.47
N SER A 63 -4.73 6.89 -1.14
CA SER A 63 -4.09 7.39 -2.35
C SER A 63 -4.30 8.88 -2.51
N THR A 64 -3.28 9.56 -3.02
CA THR A 64 -3.34 10.98 -3.37
C THR A 64 -3.56 11.22 -4.86
N ILE A 65 -3.66 10.17 -5.68
CA ILE A 65 -3.83 10.28 -7.14
C ILE A 65 -5.08 11.10 -7.50
N ALA A 66 -6.21 10.82 -6.85
CA ALA A 66 -7.47 11.53 -7.12
C ALA A 66 -7.35 13.02 -6.78
N THR A 67 -6.80 13.34 -5.61
CA THR A 67 -6.62 14.74 -5.18
C THR A 67 -5.65 15.48 -6.10
N ASN A 68 -4.55 14.85 -6.51
CA ASN A 68 -3.60 15.46 -7.44
C ASN A 68 -4.21 15.66 -8.83
N ALA A 69 -5.01 14.71 -9.33
CA ALA A 69 -5.71 14.87 -10.60
C ALA A 69 -6.66 16.07 -10.59
N LEU A 70 -7.36 16.30 -9.47
CA LEU A 70 -8.21 17.48 -9.28
C LEU A 70 -7.40 18.78 -9.29
N LEU A 71 -6.30 18.83 -8.53
CA LEU A 71 -5.44 20.02 -8.42
C LEU A 71 -4.76 20.37 -9.76
N GLU A 72 -4.27 19.35 -10.47
CA GLU A 72 -3.59 19.50 -11.76
C GLU A 72 -4.55 19.64 -12.94
N ARG A 73 -5.87 19.59 -12.69
CA ARG A 73 -6.91 19.60 -13.73
C ARG A 73 -6.73 18.51 -14.78
N ARG A 74 -6.20 17.36 -14.36
CA ARG A 74 -6.09 16.13 -15.16
C ARG A 74 -7.28 15.20 -14.88
N GLY A 75 -8.46 15.80 -14.69
CA GLY A 75 -9.73 15.07 -14.67
C GLY A 75 -10.14 14.68 -16.09
N ALA A 76 -11.04 13.70 -16.21
CA ALA A 76 -11.61 13.25 -17.49
C ALA A 76 -12.33 14.37 -18.24
#